data_AF-A0A087AYM1-F1
#
_entry.id   AF-A0A087AYM1-F1
#
_cell.length_a   1.000
_cell.length_b   1.000
_cell.length_c   1.000
_cell.angle_alpha   90.00
_cell.angle_beta   90.00
_cell.angle_gamma   90.00
#
_symmetry.space_group_name_H-M   'P 1'
#
loop_
_entity.id
_entity.type
_entity.pdbx_description
1 polymer ?
#
loop_
_entity_poly.entity_id
_entity_poly.type
_entity_poly.pdbx_seq_one_letter_code
_entity_poly.pdbx_strand_id
1 'polypeptide(L)'
;MTTAIRTPRTSALASAALATILALGGCSTHTAKSYTYNVDTGDAIKIELDTTGGYDIDDEVPFTVTKDGETVTQGTFLKGDEGYSLYSQQVADDEDAEVIAEGEQGGNEYLFWSVDNDGTMEYDYVIRVKDSSTAVLLGSQAGEQEARDVFERMRITVD
;
A
#
# COMPACT_ATOMS: atom_id res chain seq x y z
N MET A 1 72.94 35.85 31.17
CA MET A 1 72.88 36.21 29.75
C MET A 1 71.92 35.25 29.08
N THR A 2 70.67 35.68 28.85
CA THR A 2 69.71 34.91 28.06
C THR A 2 68.98 35.89 27.15
N THR A 3 69.20 35.66 25.86
CA THR A 3 68.82 36.47 24.71
C THR A 3 67.30 36.56 24.56
N ALA A 4 66.79 37.77 24.37
CA ALA A 4 65.44 38.03 23.87
C ALA A 4 65.40 37.80 22.35
N ILE A 5 64.46 36.98 21.87
CA ILE A 5 64.19 36.76 20.44
C ILE A 5 62.82 37.38 20.12
N ARG A 6 62.82 38.36 19.21
CA ARG A 6 61.65 38.92 18.51
C ARG A 6 61.10 37.91 17.51
N THR A 7 59.78 37.82 17.32
CA THR A 7 59.08 37.75 16.00
C THR A 7 57.53 37.80 16.16
N PRO A 8 56.69 37.94 15.10
CA PRO A 8 55.95 39.17 14.80
C PRO A 8 54.41 39.03 14.77
N ARG A 9 53.77 40.12 14.31
CA ARG A 9 52.33 40.44 14.19
C ARG A 9 51.54 39.50 13.25
N THR A 10 50.21 39.68 13.28
CA THR A 10 49.15 39.30 12.29
C THR A 10 48.51 37.92 12.59
N SER A 11 47.20 37.67 12.59
CA SER A 11 45.98 38.39 12.17
C SER A 11 44.78 37.77 12.91
N ALA A 12 43.78 38.60 13.23
CA ALA A 12 42.44 38.13 13.59
C ALA A 12 41.73 37.56 12.36
N LEU A 13 41.10 36.40 12.46
CA LEU A 13 40.01 35.95 11.58
C LEU A 13 39.07 35.06 12.42
N ALA A 14 37.97 35.67 12.87
CA ALA A 14 36.82 34.96 13.38
C ALA A 14 36.02 34.46 12.16
N SER A 15 36.04 33.14 11.92
CA SER A 15 35.16 32.52 10.93
C SER A 15 33.81 32.19 11.57
N ALA A 16 32.81 33.02 11.30
CA ALA A 16 31.42 32.73 11.61
C ALA A 16 30.90 31.65 10.64
N ALA A 17 30.59 30.46 11.15
CA ALA A 17 29.93 29.41 10.38
C ALA A 17 28.41 29.66 10.39
N LEU A 18 27.87 29.92 9.20
CA LEU A 18 26.45 30.14 8.93
C LEU A 18 25.73 28.79 8.88
N ALA A 19 25.00 28.43 9.95
CA ALA A 19 24.13 27.26 9.97
C ALA A 19 22.74 27.64 9.40
N THR A 20 22.58 27.51 8.08
CA THR A 20 21.28 27.61 7.42
C THR A 20 20.52 26.31 7.66
N ILE A 21 19.65 26.30 8.68
CA ILE A 21 18.70 25.20 8.91
C ILE A 21 17.63 25.31 7.81
N LEU A 22 17.73 24.47 6.77
CA LEU A 22 16.67 24.27 5.80
C LEU A 22 15.56 23.45 6.46
N ALA A 23 14.61 24.12 7.10
CA ALA A 23 13.35 23.53 7.49
C ALA A 23 12.50 23.31 6.22
N LEU A 24 12.74 22.18 5.55
CA LEU A 24 11.81 21.66 4.55
C LEU A 24 10.59 21.13 5.29
N GLY A 25 9.60 21.99 5.53
CA GLY A 25 8.25 21.53 5.83
C GLY A 25 7.77 20.72 4.62
N GLY A 26 7.78 19.40 4.74
CA GLY A 26 7.25 18.53 3.70
C GLY A 26 5.76 18.80 3.56
N CYS A 27 5.35 19.46 2.47
CA CYS A 27 3.99 19.32 1.99
C CYS A 27 3.76 17.83 1.78
N SER A 28 2.85 17.23 2.55
CA SER A 28 2.30 15.92 2.24
C SER A 28 1.49 16.06 0.96
N THR A 29 2.15 15.91 -0.19
CA THR A 29 1.47 15.88 -1.49
C THR A 29 0.65 14.61 -1.53
N HIS A 30 -0.66 14.76 -1.36
CA HIS A 30 -1.60 13.68 -1.65
C HIS A 30 -1.57 13.40 -3.15
N THR A 31 -1.31 12.15 -3.51
CA THR A 31 -1.30 11.68 -4.89
C THR A 31 -2.22 10.48 -5.00
N ALA A 32 -2.92 10.35 -6.12
CA ALA A 32 -3.76 9.20 -6.37
C ALA A 32 -3.64 8.77 -7.83
N LYS A 33 -3.84 7.48 -8.09
CA LYS A 33 -3.89 6.88 -9.42
C LYS A 33 -5.15 6.04 -9.52
N SER A 34 -5.77 6.02 -10.69
CA SER A 34 -6.99 5.22 -10.90
C SER A 34 -7.03 4.57 -12.26
N TYR A 35 -7.55 3.36 -12.30
CA TYR A 35 -7.82 2.61 -13.52
C TYR A 35 -9.24 2.05 -13.48
N THR A 36 -9.87 2.00 -14.65
CA THR A 36 -11.17 1.35 -14.85
C THR A 36 -10.96 0.09 -15.67
N TYR A 37 -11.32 -1.06 -15.09
CA TYR A 37 -11.17 -2.39 -15.67
C TYR A 37 -12.51 -2.86 -16.20
N ASN A 38 -12.57 -3.19 -17.50
CA ASN A 38 -13.72 -3.89 -18.07
C ASN A 38 -13.50 -5.39 -17.85
N VAL A 39 -14.28 -5.98 -16.95
CA VAL A 39 -14.03 -7.34 -16.44
C VAL A 39 -14.99 -8.36 -17.06
N ASP A 40 -14.69 -9.65 -16.89
CA ASP A 40 -15.43 -10.76 -17.52
C ASP A 40 -16.92 -10.85 -17.13
N THR A 41 -17.29 -10.23 -16.01
CA THR A 41 -18.69 -10.10 -15.55
C THR A 41 -19.49 -9.11 -16.38
N GLY A 42 -18.82 -8.30 -17.21
CA GLY A 42 -19.40 -7.21 -18.00
C GLY A 42 -19.40 -5.86 -17.29
N ASP A 43 -18.93 -5.81 -16.03
CA ASP A 43 -18.84 -4.57 -15.26
C ASP A 43 -17.61 -3.75 -15.64
N ALA A 44 -17.71 -2.43 -15.43
CA ALA A 44 -16.56 -1.53 -15.41
C ALA A 44 -16.23 -1.20 -13.95
N ILE A 45 -15.15 -1.79 -13.44
CA ILE A 45 -14.72 -1.60 -12.04
C ILE A 45 -13.59 -0.57 -12.00
N LYS A 46 -13.80 0.51 -11.27
CA LYS A 46 -12.77 1.51 -11.00
C LYS A 46 -12.05 1.20 -9.70
N ILE A 47 -10.73 1.12 -9.78
CA ILE A 47 -9.82 1.07 -8.62
C ILE A 47 -9.08 2.41 -8.56
N GLU A 48 -9.22 3.12 -7.45
CA GLU A 48 -8.44 4.32 -7.13
C GLU A 48 -7.57 4.05 -5.91
N LEU A 49 -6.27 4.33 -6.01
CA LEU A 49 -5.29 4.13 -4.94
C LEU A 49 -4.66 5.47 -4.54
N ASP A 50 -4.62 5.77 -3.24
CA ASP A 50 -3.76 6.82 -2.68
C ASP A 50 -2.28 6.38 -2.76
N THR A 51 -1.55 7.01 -3.68
CA THR A 51 -0.14 6.71 -4.00
C THR A 51 0.86 7.47 -3.11
N THR A 52 0.40 8.22 -2.11
CA THR A 52 1.28 8.90 -1.17
C THR A 52 2.14 7.92 -0.38
N GLY A 53 3.44 8.20 -0.27
CA GLY A 53 4.36 7.36 0.50
C GLY A 53 5.00 6.22 -0.31
N GLY A 54 5.16 6.41 -1.62
CA GLY A 54 5.91 5.49 -2.49
C GLY A 54 5.06 4.37 -3.09
N TYR A 55 3.74 4.39 -2.89
CA TYR A 55 2.83 3.41 -3.47
C TYR A 55 2.59 3.69 -4.95
N ASP A 56 2.43 2.64 -5.74
CA ASP A 56 1.98 2.74 -7.13
C ASP A 56 1.13 1.53 -7.53
N ILE A 57 0.34 1.68 -8.58
CA ILE A 57 -0.50 0.62 -9.17
C ILE A 57 -0.35 0.61 -10.69
N ASP A 58 -0.45 -0.57 -11.30
CA ASP A 58 -0.50 -0.78 -12.75
C ASP A 58 -1.93 -0.98 -13.29
N ASP A 59 -2.09 -0.99 -14.61
CA ASP A 59 -3.35 -1.19 -15.30
C ASP A 59 -3.53 -2.62 -15.85
N GLU A 60 -2.76 -3.59 -15.35
CA GLU A 60 -2.82 -4.99 -15.80
C GLU A 60 -3.86 -5.80 -15.01
N VAL A 61 -4.15 -7.03 -15.47
CA VAL A 61 -4.98 -7.99 -14.73
C VAL A 61 -4.27 -9.35 -14.73
N PRO A 62 -3.89 -9.91 -13.56
CA PRO A 62 -4.00 -9.31 -12.22
C PRO A 62 -3.19 -8.00 -12.11
N PHE A 63 -3.72 -7.01 -11.38
CA PHE A 63 -3.03 -5.75 -11.16
C PHE A 63 -2.04 -5.87 -10.02
N THR A 64 -0.95 -5.10 -10.08
CA THR A 64 0.07 -5.07 -9.03
C THR A 64 0.06 -3.73 -8.32
N VAL A 65 0.05 -3.77 -6.98
CA VAL A 65 0.39 -2.63 -6.13
C VAL A 65 1.83 -2.80 -5.66
N THR A 66 2.63 -1.76 -5.84
CA THR A 66 4.02 -1.69 -5.40
C THR A 66 4.22 -0.60 -4.37
N LYS A 67 5.26 -0.73 -3.54
CA LYS A 67 5.78 0.31 -2.66
C LYS A 67 7.28 0.40 -2.87
N ASP A 68 7.77 1.60 -3.21
CA ASP A 68 9.19 1.84 -3.51
C ASP A 68 9.78 0.89 -4.59
N GLY A 69 8.92 0.41 -5.50
CA GLY A 69 9.29 -0.49 -6.60
C GLY A 69 9.20 -1.99 -6.27
N GLU A 70 8.86 -2.36 -5.04
CA GLU A 70 8.65 -3.75 -4.62
C GLU A 70 7.17 -4.10 -4.57
N THR A 71 6.80 -5.30 -5.01
CA THR A 71 5.42 -5.78 -4.95
C THR A 71 4.97 -5.96 -3.51
N VAL A 72 3.84 -5.36 -3.17
CA VAL A 72 3.22 -5.51 -1.84
C VAL A 72 1.87 -6.21 -1.89
N THR A 73 1.10 -6.03 -2.96
CA THR A 73 -0.20 -6.68 -3.13
C THR A 73 -0.45 -6.94 -4.61
N GLN A 74 -1.06 -8.07 -4.93
CA GLN A 74 -1.64 -8.33 -6.25
C GLN A 74 -3.14 -8.44 -6.13
N GLY A 75 -3.87 -8.01 -7.15
CA GLY A 75 -5.32 -8.06 -7.17
C GLY A 75 -5.89 -8.61 -8.46
N THR A 76 -7.01 -9.31 -8.35
CA THR A 76 -7.76 -9.83 -9.49
C THR A 76 -9.26 -9.73 -9.26
N PHE A 77 -10.03 -9.98 -10.32
CA PHE A 77 -11.48 -9.90 -10.30
C PHE A 77 -12.10 -11.30 -10.30
N LEU A 78 -13.16 -11.45 -9.52
CA LEU A 78 -13.95 -12.66 -9.38
C LEU A 78 -15.40 -12.37 -9.77
N LYS A 79 -16.18 -13.43 -9.98
CA LYS A 79 -17.64 -13.31 -10.16
C LYS A 79 -18.33 -13.00 -8.83
N GLY A 80 -18.67 -11.73 -8.58
CA GLY A 80 -19.49 -11.22 -7.48
C GLY A 80 -19.71 -12.15 -6.29
N ASP A 81 -20.98 -12.50 -6.05
CA ASP A 81 -21.38 -13.34 -4.92
C ASP A 81 -20.76 -14.74 -4.93
N GLU A 82 -20.56 -15.33 -6.11
CA GLU A 82 -19.99 -16.66 -6.26
C GLU A 82 -18.54 -16.68 -5.75
N GLY A 83 -17.73 -15.72 -6.20
CA GLY A 83 -16.34 -15.55 -5.82
C GLY A 83 -16.19 -15.18 -4.36
N TYR A 84 -16.95 -14.20 -3.87
CA TYR A 84 -16.93 -13.82 -2.47
C TYR A 84 -17.27 -15.02 -1.56
N SER A 85 -18.39 -15.70 -1.84
CA SER A 85 -18.83 -16.84 -1.03
C SER A 85 -17.89 -18.03 -1.14
N LEU A 86 -17.23 -18.24 -2.29
CA LEU A 86 -16.24 -19.29 -2.46
C LEU A 86 -15.07 -19.10 -1.51
N TYR A 87 -14.47 -17.91 -1.48
CA TYR A 87 -13.34 -17.63 -0.57
C TYR A 87 -13.77 -17.60 0.89
N SER A 88 -14.93 -17.02 1.22
CA SER A 88 -15.43 -17.06 2.60
C SER A 88 -15.64 -18.49 3.12
N GLN A 89 -16.11 -19.41 2.27
CA GLN A 89 -16.25 -20.82 2.64
C GLN A 89 -14.88 -21.52 2.74
N GLN A 90 -13.96 -21.27 1.80
CA GLN A 90 -12.61 -21.83 1.87
C GLN A 90 -11.91 -21.43 3.18
N VAL A 91 -11.95 -20.15 3.53
CA VAL A 91 -11.37 -19.64 4.79
C VAL A 91 -12.03 -20.28 6.01
N ALA A 92 -13.33 -20.53 5.98
CA ALA A 92 -14.04 -21.16 7.10
C ALA A 92 -13.73 -22.67 7.25
N ASP A 93 -13.40 -23.35 6.15
CA ASP A 93 -13.12 -24.78 6.11
C ASP A 93 -11.62 -25.11 6.23
N ASP A 94 -10.75 -24.11 6.09
CA ASP A 94 -9.29 -24.24 6.17
C ASP A 94 -8.80 -24.07 7.62
N GLU A 95 -8.12 -25.09 8.14
CA GLU A 95 -7.58 -25.10 9.50
C GLU A 95 -6.31 -24.25 9.66
N ASP A 96 -5.64 -23.91 8.55
CA ASP A 96 -4.46 -23.06 8.49
C ASP A 96 -4.80 -21.59 8.20
N ALA A 97 -6.09 -21.28 7.98
CA ALA A 97 -6.58 -19.93 7.79
C ALA A 97 -7.05 -19.28 9.11
N GLU A 98 -6.70 -18.01 9.32
CA GLU A 98 -7.16 -17.19 10.43
C GLU A 98 -7.90 -15.96 9.91
N VAL A 99 -9.19 -15.84 10.25
CA VAL A 99 -9.96 -14.62 9.97
C VAL A 99 -9.45 -13.49 10.85
N ILE A 100 -8.98 -12.42 10.22
CA ILE A 100 -8.42 -11.25 10.89
C ILE A 100 -9.48 -10.17 11.07
N ALA A 101 -10.27 -9.89 10.02
CA ALA A 101 -11.33 -8.88 10.08
C ALA A 101 -12.42 -9.11 9.03
N GLU A 102 -13.63 -8.67 9.35
CA GLU A 102 -14.76 -8.60 8.43
C GLU A 102 -15.44 -7.24 8.61
N GLY A 103 -16.01 -6.70 7.52
CA GLY A 103 -16.74 -5.44 7.61
C GLY A 103 -17.09 -4.85 6.26
N GLU A 104 -17.25 -3.53 6.24
CA GLU A 104 -17.55 -2.77 5.03
C GLU A 104 -16.57 -1.60 4.85
N GLN A 105 -16.13 -1.36 3.61
CA GLN A 105 -15.39 -0.17 3.23
C GLN A 105 -15.96 0.40 1.93
N GLY A 106 -16.37 1.67 1.95
CA GLY A 106 -17.00 2.29 0.78
C GLY A 106 -18.34 1.65 0.39
N GLY A 107 -18.97 0.89 1.30
CA GLY A 107 -20.17 0.10 1.05
C GLY A 107 -19.91 -1.29 0.46
N ASN A 108 -18.65 -1.66 0.23
CA ASN A 108 -18.24 -2.99 -0.20
C ASN A 108 -17.98 -3.86 1.02
N GLU A 109 -18.61 -5.04 1.10
CA GLU A 109 -18.36 -6.02 2.15
C GLU A 109 -17.00 -6.68 1.91
N TYR A 110 -16.21 -6.91 2.96
CA TYR A 110 -14.92 -7.58 2.87
C TYR A 110 -14.73 -8.63 3.96
N LEU A 111 -13.92 -9.63 3.64
CA LEU A 111 -13.29 -10.57 4.58
C LEU A 111 -11.77 -10.46 4.40
N PHE A 112 -11.06 -10.32 5.50
CA PHE A 112 -9.61 -10.27 5.58
C PHE A 112 -9.11 -11.45 6.43
N TRP A 113 -8.18 -12.23 5.90
CA TRP A 113 -7.63 -13.39 6.59
C TRP A 113 -6.13 -13.52 6.34
N SER A 114 -5.48 -14.35 7.16
CA SER A 114 -4.16 -14.88 6.85
C SER A 114 -4.22 -16.39 6.62
N VAL A 115 -3.31 -16.91 5.82
CA VAL A 115 -3.13 -18.36 5.60
C VAL A 115 -1.65 -18.68 5.49
N ASP A 116 -1.22 -19.80 6.08
CA ASP A 116 0.14 -20.33 5.87
C ASP A 116 0.16 -21.21 4.61
N ASN A 117 0.84 -20.75 3.57
CA ASN A 117 1.02 -21.48 2.33
C ASN A 117 2.45 -22.02 2.25
N ASP A 118 2.63 -23.27 2.69
CA ASP A 118 3.92 -23.98 2.69
C ASP A 118 5.07 -23.20 3.40
N GLY A 119 4.76 -22.56 4.53
CA GLY A 119 5.70 -21.78 5.34
C GLY A 119 5.82 -20.32 4.93
N THR A 120 4.97 -19.85 4.02
CA THR A 120 4.86 -18.45 3.60
C THR A 120 3.50 -17.92 4.00
N MET A 121 3.47 -16.96 4.92
CA MET A 121 2.23 -16.31 5.33
C MET A 121 1.72 -15.37 4.24
N GLU A 122 0.46 -15.56 3.85
CA GLU A 122 -0.30 -14.66 3.00
C GLU A 122 -1.37 -13.93 3.81
N TYR A 123 -1.69 -12.71 3.40
CA TYR A 123 -2.66 -11.80 4.01
C TYR A 123 -3.58 -11.27 2.93
N ASP A 124 -4.79 -11.82 2.88
CA ASP A 124 -5.63 -11.77 1.71
C ASP A 124 -6.99 -11.16 2.03
N TYR A 125 -7.52 -10.40 1.07
CA TYR A 125 -8.86 -9.84 1.13
C TYR A 125 -9.71 -10.41 0.01
N VAL A 126 -10.97 -10.71 0.32
CA VAL A 126 -12.03 -10.85 -0.68
C VAL A 126 -13.07 -9.79 -0.43
N ILE A 127 -13.39 -9.03 -1.47
CA ILE A 127 -14.25 -7.84 -1.40
C ILE A 127 -15.40 -7.99 -2.38
N ARG A 128 -16.64 -8.01 -1.88
CA ARG A 128 -17.84 -7.95 -2.71
C ARG A 128 -18.05 -6.50 -3.13
N VAL A 129 -18.00 -6.23 -4.43
CA VAL A 129 -18.25 -4.88 -4.94
C VAL A 129 -19.76 -4.61 -4.89
N LYS A 130 -20.14 -3.52 -4.23
CA LYS A 130 -21.54 -3.12 -4.10
C LYS A 130 -22.16 -2.81 -5.47
N ASP A 131 -23.42 -3.19 -5.63
CA ASP A 131 -24.22 -2.94 -6.83
C ASP A 131 -23.56 -3.49 -8.12
N SER A 132 -22.77 -4.57 -7.99
CA SER A 132 -21.95 -5.17 -9.06
C SER A 132 -22.06 -6.69 -9.06
N SER A 133 -21.80 -7.31 -10.22
CA SER A 133 -21.63 -8.76 -10.35
C SER A 133 -20.17 -9.18 -10.20
N THR A 134 -19.33 -8.34 -9.60
CA THR A 134 -17.88 -8.51 -9.48
C THR A 134 -17.45 -8.50 -8.02
N ALA A 135 -16.48 -9.34 -7.68
CA ALA A 135 -15.74 -9.27 -6.43
C ALA A 135 -14.25 -9.05 -6.74
N VAL A 136 -13.49 -8.54 -5.78
CA VAL A 136 -12.05 -8.35 -5.89
C VAL A 136 -11.37 -9.28 -4.90
N LEU A 137 -10.34 -10.00 -5.35
CA LEU A 137 -9.42 -10.72 -4.48
C LEU A 137 -8.11 -9.95 -4.45
N LEU A 138 -7.59 -9.66 -3.26
CA LEU A 138 -6.27 -9.10 -3.04
C LEU A 138 -5.44 -10.13 -2.27
N GLY A 139 -4.20 -10.36 -2.70
CA GLY A 139 -3.26 -11.21 -1.99
C GLY A 139 -1.95 -10.50 -1.68
N SER A 140 -1.40 -10.74 -0.48
CA SER A 140 -0.17 -10.09 -0.02
C SER A 140 0.73 -11.02 0.79
N GLN A 141 1.99 -11.11 0.38
CA GLN A 141 3.08 -11.73 1.17
C GLN A 141 3.97 -10.70 1.87
N ALA A 142 3.64 -9.40 1.78
CA ALA A 142 4.44 -8.32 2.33
C ALA A 142 4.24 -8.15 3.86
N GLY A 143 3.22 -8.79 4.42
CA GLY A 143 2.85 -8.72 5.83
C GLY A 143 1.46 -8.12 6.06
N GLU A 144 0.90 -8.36 7.25
CA GLU A 144 -0.45 -7.90 7.59
C GLU A 144 -0.60 -6.38 7.45
N GLN A 145 0.38 -5.61 7.94
CA GLN A 145 0.29 -4.16 7.95
C GLN A 145 0.32 -3.61 6.53
N GLU A 146 1.20 -4.12 5.66
CA GLU A 146 1.27 -3.74 4.26
C GLU A 146 -0.04 -4.07 3.51
N ALA A 147 -0.63 -5.24 3.75
CA ALA A 147 -1.91 -5.63 3.17
C ALA A 147 -3.04 -4.67 3.60
N ARG A 148 -3.11 -4.35 4.90
CA ARG A 148 -4.06 -3.36 5.46
C ARG A 148 -3.87 -1.99 4.87
N ASP A 149 -2.63 -1.50 4.83
CA ASP A 149 -2.31 -0.18 4.31
C ASP A 149 -2.77 -0.05 2.85
N VAL A 150 -2.55 -1.08 2.01
CA VAL A 150 -3.01 -1.08 0.63
C VAL A 150 -4.54 -1.03 0.56
N PHE A 151 -5.23 -1.88 1.32
CA PHE A 151 -6.70 -1.91 1.32
C PHE A 151 -7.31 -0.58 1.79
N GLU A 152 -6.81 0.01 2.87
CA GLU A 152 -7.30 1.28 3.41
C GLU A 152 -7.09 2.47 2.46
N ARG A 153 -6.06 2.39 1.60
CA ARG A 153 -5.77 3.39 0.54
C ARG A 153 -6.62 3.21 -0.71
N MET A 154 -7.30 2.08 -0.84
CA MET A 154 -8.01 1.69 -2.05
C MET A 154 -9.49 2.04 -1.98
N ARG A 155 -9.99 2.70 -3.02
CA ARG A 155 -11.42 2.86 -3.28
C ARG A 155 -11.81 2.01 -4.50
N ILE A 156 -12.82 1.17 -4.31
CA ILE A 156 -13.33 0.23 -5.31
C ILE A 156 -14.79 0.60 -5.59
N THR A 157 -15.11 0.91 -6.85
CA THR A 157 -16.47 1.31 -7.27
C THR A 157 -16.81 0.79 -8.66
N VAL A 158 -18.10 0.71 -8.98
CA VAL A 158 -18.57 0.63 -10.37
C VAL A 158 -18.51 2.03 -10.99
N ASP A 159 -18.03 2.14 -12.23
CA ASP A 159 -17.97 3.40 -13.01
C ASP A 159 -19.25 3.64 -13.83
#